data_AF-A0A3N2CPR2-F1
#
_entry.id   AF-A0A3N2CPR2-F1
#
_cell.length_a   1.000
_cell.length_b   1.000
_cell.length_c   1.000
_cell.angle_alpha   90.00
_cell.angle_beta   90.00
_cell.angle_gamma   90.00
#
_symmetry.space_group_name_H-M   'P 1'
#
loop_
_entity.id
_entity.type
_entity.pdbx_description
1 polymer ?
#
loop_
_entity_poly.entity_id
_entity_poly.type
_entity_poly.pdbx_seq_one_letter_code
_entity_poly.pdbx_strand_id
1 'polypeptide(L)'
;MLRVALFLVLLGAVVWAFFWVLDRRRQASGPGDAGGSGGRPAPRPPRGPDDDEDFLRELDRKRRHDQRKRPTEPPPAPRPEEPTDGSTAEGEQTDENA
;
A
#
# COMPACT_ATOMS: atom_id res chain seq x y z
N MET A 1 29.88 -33.61 3.29
CA MET A 1 29.06 -32.63 2.52
C MET A 1 27.62 -32.57 3.01
N LEU A 2 26.87 -33.67 3.05
CA LEU A 2 25.45 -33.66 3.45
C LEU A 2 25.20 -33.07 4.85
N ARG A 3 26.04 -33.38 5.84
CA ARG A 3 25.93 -32.83 7.21
C ARG A 3 26.03 -31.30 7.25
N VAL A 4 26.91 -30.73 6.43
CA VAL A 4 27.09 -29.27 6.33
C VAL A 4 25.88 -28.65 5.64
N ALA A 5 25.36 -29.27 4.58
CA ALA A 5 24.14 -28.82 3.91
C ALA A 5 22.93 -28.84 4.85
N LEU A 6 22.74 -29.92 5.62
CA LEU A 6 21.69 -30.02 6.63
C LEU A 6 21.83 -28.95 7.71
N PHE A 7 23.06 -28.67 8.15
CA PHE A 7 23.32 -27.62 9.11
C PHE A 7 22.94 -26.23 8.59
N LEU A 8 23.27 -25.92 7.33
CA LEU A 8 22.91 -24.64 6.71
C LEU A 8 21.40 -24.49 6.52
N VAL A 9 20.71 -25.55 6.11
CA VAL A 9 19.25 -25.56 6.00
C VAL A 9 18.60 -25.37 7.37
N LEU A 10 19.08 -26.08 8.39
CA LEU A 10 18.58 -25.96 9.75
C LEU A 10 18.82 -24.55 10.32
N LEU A 11 20.02 -24.00 10.11
CA LEU A 11 20.37 -22.65 10.53
C LEU A 11 19.47 -21.61 9.84
N GLY A 12 19.24 -21.75 8.54
CA GLY A 12 18.33 -20.89 7.78
C GLY A 12 16.89 -20.98 8.30
N ALA A 13 16.40 -22.18 8.60
CA ALA A 13 15.07 -22.39 9.16
C ALA A 13 14.91 -21.75 10.54
N VAL A 14 15.93 -21.85 11.41
CA VAL A 14 15.92 -21.22 12.73
C VAL A 14 15.89 -19.69 12.63
N VAL A 15 16.74 -19.11 11.78
CA VAL A 15 16.75 -17.66 11.56
C VAL A 15 15.41 -17.19 11.01
N TRP A 16 14.87 -17.90 10.00
CA TRP A 16 13.57 -17.59 9.43
C TRP A 16 12.45 -17.66 10.48
N ALA A 17 12.41 -18.72 11.29
CA ALA A 17 11.42 -18.88 12.35
C ALA A 17 11.55 -17.79 13.42
N PHE A 18 12.77 -17.39 13.79
CA PHE A 18 13.01 -16.31 14.74
C PHE A 18 12.40 -14.99 14.25
N PHE A 19 12.70 -14.59 13.01
CA PHE A 19 12.11 -13.39 12.41
C PHE A 19 10.59 -13.51 12.24
N TRP A 20 10.09 -14.69 11.86
CA TRP A 20 8.65 -14.94 11.74
C TRP A 20 7.93 -14.78 13.08
N VAL A 21 8.49 -15.27 14.19
CA VAL A 21 7.92 -15.08 15.53
C VAL A 21 7.99 -13.62 15.97
N LEU A 22 9.11 -12.93 15.72
CA LEU A 22 9.24 -11.51 16.06
C LEU A 22 8.23 -10.65 15.28
N ASP A 23 8.05 -10.92 13.99
CA ASP A 23 7.09 -10.24 13.12
C ASP A 23 5.65 -10.54 13.54
N ARG A 24 5.34 -11.80 13.84
CA ARG A 24 4.04 -12.22 14.39
C ARG A 24 3.69 -11.50 15.69
N ARG A 25 4.67 -11.29 16.59
CA ARG A 25 4.45 -10.55 17.85
C ARG A 25 4.23 -9.05 17.63
N ARG A 26 4.82 -8.47 16.59
CA ARG A 26 4.59 -7.06 16.19
C ARG A 26 3.20 -6.89 15.57
N GLN A 27 2.76 -7.84 14.73
CA GLN A 27 1.42 -7.87 14.13
C GLN A 27 0.31 -8.13 15.17
N ALA A 28 0.61 -8.84 16.27
CA ALA A 28 -0.36 -9.03 17.36
C ALA A 28 -0.73 -7.73 18.11
N SER A 29 0.01 -6.63 17.88
CA SER A 29 -0.25 -5.31 18.49
C SER A 29 -0.86 -4.28 17.51
N GLY A 30 -1.17 -4.64 16.26
CA GLY A 30 -1.73 -3.71 15.29
C GLY A 30 -2.47 -4.40 14.15
N PRO A 31 -3.70 -3.98 13.79
CA PRO A 31 -4.40 -4.54 12.65
C PRO A 31 -3.82 -3.92 11.36
N GLY A 32 -3.08 -4.70 10.57
CA GLY A 32 -2.65 -4.24 9.25
C GLY A 32 -1.55 -5.08 8.62
N ASP A 33 -1.99 -5.96 7.73
CA ASP A 33 -1.30 -6.49 6.55
C ASP A 33 0.05 -7.21 6.66
N ALA A 34 -0.07 -8.50 6.34
CA ALA A 34 0.99 -9.43 6.02
C ALA A 34 1.64 -9.11 4.67
N GLY A 35 2.94 -9.39 4.56
CA GLY A 35 3.58 -9.73 3.28
C GLY A 35 4.59 -8.70 2.77
N GLY A 36 5.84 -8.82 3.20
CA GLY A 36 6.94 -8.04 2.63
C GLY A 36 8.23 -8.83 2.56
N SER A 37 8.41 -9.59 1.49
CA SER A 37 9.74 -10.05 1.04
C SER A 37 10.60 -8.84 0.67
N GLY A 38 11.76 -8.72 1.32
CA GLY A 38 12.98 -8.10 0.81
C GLY A 38 12.85 -6.87 -0.11
N GLY A 39 12.69 -5.69 0.46
CA GLY A 39 12.95 -4.43 -0.22
C GLY A 39 13.37 -3.41 0.82
N ARG A 40 14.53 -2.76 0.63
CA ARG A 40 14.92 -1.61 1.47
C ARG A 40 13.73 -0.65 1.56
N PRO A 41 13.37 -0.13 2.75
CA PRO A 41 12.34 0.87 2.83
C PRO A 41 12.82 2.05 1.98
N ALA A 42 12.15 2.31 0.86
CA ALA A 42 12.35 3.54 0.13
C ALA A 42 12.19 4.69 1.13
N PRO A 43 13.06 5.72 1.12
CA PRO A 43 12.87 6.87 1.99
C PRO A 43 11.46 7.37 1.75
N ARG A 44 10.63 7.36 2.80
CA ARG A 44 9.24 7.76 2.71
C ARG A 44 9.23 9.16 2.08
N PRO A 45 8.48 9.38 0.98
CA PRO A 45 8.41 10.70 0.38
C PRO A 45 7.98 11.69 1.48
N PRO A 46 8.46 12.95 1.43
CA PRO A 46 8.06 13.96 2.41
C PRO A 46 6.54 13.99 2.45
N ARG A 47 6.00 13.60 3.61
CA ARG A 47 4.56 13.45 3.83
C ARG A 47 3.98 14.86 3.79
N GLY A 48 3.08 15.10 2.84
CA GLY A 48 2.38 16.37 2.79
C GLY A 48 1.52 16.54 4.05
N PRO A 49 1.19 17.77 4.46
CA PRO A 49 0.25 18.00 5.58
C PRO A 49 -1.08 17.27 5.41
N ASP A 50 -1.49 16.97 4.16
CA ASP A 50 -2.69 16.22 3.81
C ASP A 50 -2.60 14.71 4.07
N ASP A 51 -1.38 14.16 4.18
CA ASP A 51 -1.14 12.74 4.37
C ASP A 51 -0.93 12.37 5.84
N ASP A 52 -0.90 13.33 6.77
CA ASP A 52 -0.62 13.08 8.19
C ASP A 52 -1.69 12.20 8.85
N GLU A 53 -1.25 11.25 9.68
CA GLU A 53 -2.14 10.27 10.33
C GLU A 53 -3.17 10.94 11.24
N ASP A 54 -2.79 12.07 11.83
CA ASP A 54 -3.67 12.88 12.67
C ASP A 54 -4.79 13.55 11.86
N PHE A 55 -4.48 14.05 10.66
CA PHE A 55 -5.47 14.65 9.75
C PHE A 55 -6.44 13.60 9.19
N LEU A 56 -5.93 12.44 8.77
CA LEU A 56 -6.74 11.31 8.31
C LEU A 56 -7.66 10.78 9.42
N ARG A 57 -7.17 10.73 10.66
CA ARG A 57 -7.96 10.32 11.82
C ARG A 57 -9.07 11.32 12.14
N GLU A 58 -8.80 12.62 12.04
CA GLU A 58 -9.80 13.66 12.26
C GLU A 58 -10.88 13.63 11.15
N LEU A 59 -10.50 13.41 9.89
CA LEU A 59 -11.44 13.21 8.79
C LEU A 59 -12.32 11.97 8.98
N ASP A 60 -11.74 10.85 9.38
CA ASP A 60 -12.51 9.62 9.64
C ASP A 60 -13.50 9.84 10.79
N ARG A 61 -13.07 10.54 11.85
CA ARG A 61 -13.94 10.91 12.98
C ARG A 61 -15.11 11.79 12.53
N LYS A 62 -14.84 12.79 11.68
CA LYS A 62 -15.87 13.68 11.12
C LYS A 62 -16.84 12.92 10.22
N ARG A 63 -16.33 12.07 9.33
CA ARG A 63 -17.14 11.25 8.40
C ARG A 63 -18.09 10.32 9.14
N ARG A 64 -17.63 9.66 10.21
CA ARG A 64 -18.46 8.80 11.06
C ARG A 64 -19.56 9.56 11.77
N HIS A 65 -19.26 10.77 12.22
CA HIS A 65 -20.25 11.63 12.88
C HIS A 65 -21.32 12.11 11.90
N ASP A 66 -20.94 12.47 10.67
CA ASP A 66 -21.87 12.87 9.62
C ASP A 66 -22.74 11.70 9.13
N GLN A 67 -22.19 10.49 9.04
CA GLN A 67 -22.95 9.28 8.73
C GLN A 67 -23.99 8.96 9.81
N ARG A 68 -23.62 9.09 11.10
CA ARG A 68 -24.56 8.91 12.21
C ARG A 68 -25.69 9.95 12.19
N LYS A 69 -25.43 11.13 11.64
CA LYS A 69 -26.41 12.22 11.50
C LYS A 69 -27.29 12.13 10.26
N ARG A 70 -26.99 11.22 9.31
CA ARG A 70 -27.83 10.98 8.13
C ARG A 70 -28.67 9.73 8.37
N PRO A 71 -29.95 9.85 8.79
CA PRO A 71 -30.87 8.73 8.70
C PRO A 71 -31.19 8.54 7.21
N THR A 72 -30.72 7.42 6.66
CA THR A 72 -31.28 6.73 5.49
C THR A 72 -31.66 7.65 4.32
N GLU A 73 -30.67 8.08 3.53
CA GLU A 73 -30.92 8.44 2.14
C GLU A 73 -30.14 7.45 1.25
N PRO A 74 -30.82 6.74 0.31
CA PRO A 74 -30.16 5.76 -0.54
C PRO A 74 -29.09 6.41 -1.44
N PRO A 75 -28.01 5.68 -1.78
CA PRO A 75 -26.92 6.24 -2.56
C PRO A 75 -27.41 6.71 -3.94
N PRO A 76 -26.94 7.87 -4.44
CA PRO A 76 -27.28 8.32 -5.79
C PRO A 76 -26.75 7.32 -6.83
N ALA A 77 -27.56 7.02 -7.84
CA ALA A 77 -27.27 6.02 -8.86
C ALA A 77 -25.90 6.25 -9.53
N PRO A 78 -25.13 5.19 -9.85
CA PRO A 78 -23.86 5.33 -10.55
C PRO A 78 -24.08 5.98 -11.91
N ARG A 79 -23.28 7.02 -12.21
CA ARG A 79 -23.25 7.66 -13.53
C ARG A 79 -22.62 6.71 -14.55
N PRO A 80 -23.11 6.63 -15.80
CA PRO A 80 -22.52 5.76 -16.82
C PRO A 80 -21.05 6.11 -17.07
N GLU A 81 -20.21 5.07 -17.06
CA GLU A 81 -18.76 5.08 -17.29
C GLU A 81 -18.41 5.84 -18.60
N GLU A 82 -17.46 6.77 -18.51
CA GLU A 82 -16.91 7.51 -19.66
C GLU A 82 -15.77 6.69 -20.30
N PRO A 83 -15.75 6.49 -21.64
CA PRO A 83 -14.72 5.68 -22.28
C PRO A 83 -13.39 6.45 -22.35
N THR A 84 -12.36 5.93 -21.69
CA THR A 84 -10.97 6.38 -21.85
C THR A 84 -10.40 5.81 -23.13
N ASP A 85 -10.11 6.65 -24.13
CA ASP A 85 -9.38 6.26 -25.34
C ASP A 85 -7.99 6.94 -25.39
N GLY A 86 -7.02 6.19 -25.89
CA GLY A 86 -5.95 6.76 -26.69
C GLY A 86 -4.62 7.08 -26.00
N SER A 87 -3.85 6.03 -25.69
CA SER A 87 -2.39 6.06 -25.76
C SER A 87 -1.92 6.53 -27.14
N THR A 88 -0.95 7.45 -27.23
CA THR A 88 0.29 7.33 -28.04
C THR A 88 1.09 8.63 -27.94
N ALA A 89 2.25 8.53 -27.31
CA ALA A 89 3.30 9.52 -27.41
C ALA A 89 4.00 9.35 -28.76
N GLU A 90 3.99 10.35 -29.62
CA GLU A 90 5.05 10.61 -30.61
C GLU A 90 5.13 12.12 -30.85
N GLY A 91 6.09 12.75 -30.18
CA GLY A 91 6.58 14.06 -30.56
C GLY A 91 8.01 13.88 -31.03
N GLU A 92 8.23 13.75 -32.33
CA GLU A 92 9.54 13.96 -32.95
C GLU A 92 9.40 14.16 -34.47
N GLN A 93 10.26 15.03 -35.02
CA GLN A 93 10.57 15.28 -36.44
C GLN A 93 9.56 16.10 -37.27
N THR A 94 9.78 17.39 -37.55
CA THR A 94 10.84 18.12 -38.33
C THR A 94 10.39 18.46 -39.75
N ASP A 95 10.72 19.70 -40.09
CA ASP A 95 11.07 20.24 -41.40
C ASP A 95 9.99 20.69 -42.40
N GLU A 96 10.28 21.91 -42.88
CA GLU A 96 10.07 22.44 -44.22
C GLU A 96 8.64 22.53 -44.77
N ASN A 97 8.13 23.76 -44.85
CA ASN A 97 7.79 24.27 -46.17
C ASN A 97 7.87 25.79 -46.26
N ALA A 98 8.48 26.21 -47.36
CA ALA A 98 8.61 27.56 -47.86
C ALA A 98 7.31 28.04 -48.55
#